data_AF-A0A932PFJ3-F1
#
_entry.id   AF-A0A932PFJ3-F1
#
_cell.length_a   1.000
_cell.length_b   1.000
_cell.length_c   1.000
_cell.angle_alpha   90.00
_cell.angle_beta   90.00
_cell.angle_gamma   90.00
#
_symmetry.space_group_name_H-M   'P 1'
#
loop_
_entity.id
_entity.type
_entity.pdbx_description
1 polymer ?
#
loop_
_entity_poly.entity_id
_entity_poly.type
_entity_poly.pdbx_seq_one_letter_code
_entity_poly.pdbx_strand_id
1 'polypeptide(L)'
;MSLTDSITRAATPGAGDTARLQSALLAAITGEVRFDPISQALYSTDASVYQILPLGVVIPKSRDDVVRTVQVCREFGVSITARGGGTSQAGQAIGAGVQLDFSKYLNRVLTLEPDAKRVRVEPGIVLDELNAFLRPYGLQLPLDISTS
;
A
#
# COMPACT_ATOMS: atom_id res chain seq x y z
N MET A 1 -20.73 -28.90 -13.84
CA MET A 1 -20.56 -27.42 -13.86
C MET A 1 -19.31 -27.12 -13.05
N SER A 2 -18.16 -27.00 -13.73
CA SER A 2 -16.84 -26.95 -13.06
C SER A 2 -16.57 -25.56 -12.49
N LEU A 3 -16.23 -25.47 -11.22
CA LEU A 3 -15.92 -24.25 -10.47
C LEU A 3 -14.47 -23.74 -10.70
N THR A 4 -13.82 -24.13 -11.80
CA THR A 4 -12.37 -23.90 -12.00
C THR A 4 -12.00 -22.78 -12.97
N ASP A 5 -12.95 -22.07 -13.59
CA ASP A 5 -12.67 -21.33 -14.84
C ASP A 5 -12.57 -19.81 -14.77
N SER A 6 -12.33 -19.18 -13.61
CA SER A 6 -12.25 -17.70 -13.59
C SER A 6 -11.42 -17.05 -12.46
N ILE A 7 -10.30 -17.65 -12.07
CA ILE A 7 -9.19 -16.85 -11.52
C ILE A 7 -8.20 -16.65 -12.66
N THR A 8 -8.50 -15.70 -13.56
CA THR A 8 -7.54 -15.24 -14.56
C THR A 8 -6.32 -14.72 -13.80
N ARG A 9 -5.21 -15.46 -13.84
CA ARG A 9 -3.91 -14.99 -13.36
C ARG A 9 -3.63 -13.70 -14.12
N ALA A 10 -3.53 -12.56 -13.44
CA ALA A 10 -3.17 -11.31 -14.10
C ALA A 10 -1.85 -11.56 -14.85
N ALA A 11 -1.90 -11.54 -16.18
CA ALA A 11 -0.72 -11.69 -17.00
C ALA A 11 0.19 -10.50 -16.71
N THR A 12 1.49 -10.74 -16.57
CA THR A 12 2.46 -9.66 -16.48
C THR A 12 2.34 -8.82 -17.75
N PRO A 13 2.03 -7.51 -17.67
CA PRO A 13 1.86 -6.68 -18.84
C PRO A 13 3.12 -6.69 -19.71
N GLY A 14 2.97 -6.63 -21.03
CA GLY A 14 4.11 -6.45 -21.92
C GLY A 14 4.79 -5.09 -21.68
N ALA A 15 6.03 -4.91 -22.12
CA ALA A 15 6.78 -3.67 -21.88
C ALA A 15 6.04 -2.40 -22.35
N GLY A 16 5.32 -2.47 -23.48
CA GLY A 16 4.48 -1.39 -23.98
C GLY A 16 3.24 -1.09 -23.14
N ASP A 17 2.73 -2.09 -22.41
CA ASP A 17 1.60 -1.92 -21.50
C ASP A 17 2.05 -1.29 -20.18
N THR A 18 3.24 -1.67 -19.68
CA THR A 18 3.86 -1.08 -18.48
C THR A 18 4.12 0.41 -18.66
N ALA A 19 4.63 0.84 -19.81
CA ALA A 19 4.86 2.27 -20.09
C ALA A 19 3.53 3.06 -20.10
N ARG A 20 2.48 2.51 -20.74
CA ARG A 20 1.14 3.13 -20.77
C ARG A 20 0.51 3.20 -19.38
N LEU A 21 0.67 2.16 -18.56
CA LEU A 21 0.22 2.14 -17.17
C LEU A 21 0.91 3.25 -16.36
N GLN A 22 2.23 3.36 -16.46
CA GLN A 22 3.00 4.39 -15.76
C GLN A 22 2.52 5.80 -16.15
N SER A 23 2.35 6.06 -17.45
CA SER A 23 1.84 7.35 -17.93
C SER A 23 0.42 7.64 -17.45
N ALA A 24 -0.46 6.64 -17.45
CA ALA A 24 -1.84 6.79 -16.96
C ALA A 24 -1.86 7.13 -15.46
N LEU A 25 -1.04 6.45 -14.65
CA LEU A 25 -0.92 6.74 -13.22
C LEU A 25 -0.38 8.16 -12.99
N LEU A 26 0.69 8.56 -13.69
CA LEU A 26 1.28 9.91 -13.58
C LEU A 26 0.29 11.02 -13.94
N ALA A 27 -0.60 10.78 -14.91
CA ALA A 27 -1.62 11.75 -15.30
C ALA A 27 -2.80 11.79 -14.33
N ALA A 28 -3.08 10.68 -13.62
CA ALA A 28 -4.26 10.55 -12.79
C ALA A 28 -4.06 11.05 -11.35
N ILE A 29 -2.85 11.00 -10.80
CA ILE A 29 -2.62 11.25 -9.37
C ILE A 29 -1.63 12.39 -9.10
N THR A 30 -1.67 12.92 -7.88
CA THR A 30 -0.73 13.95 -7.41
C THR A 30 0.42 13.39 -6.56
N GLY A 31 0.28 12.13 -6.15
CA GLY A 31 1.28 11.33 -5.47
C GLY A 31 2.48 10.97 -6.36
N GLU A 32 3.35 10.10 -5.85
CA GLU A 32 4.52 9.67 -6.59
C GLU A 32 4.26 8.36 -7.33
N VAL A 33 4.77 8.24 -8.55
CA VAL A 33 4.71 7.02 -9.37
C VAL A 33 6.14 6.66 -9.78
N ARG A 34 6.61 5.49 -9.34
CA ARG A 34 8.01 5.05 -9.51
C ARG A 34 8.07 3.67 -10.16
N PHE A 35 8.58 3.61 -11.37
CA PHE A 35 8.76 2.38 -12.16
C PHE A 35 10.23 2.12 -12.46
N ASP A 36 11.14 2.86 -11.81
CA ASP A 36 12.57 2.67 -11.96
C ASP A 36 13.06 1.40 -11.21
N PRO A 37 14.17 0.78 -11.66
CA PRO A 37 14.65 -0.47 -11.07
C PRO A 37 15.03 -0.35 -9.59
N ILE A 38 15.46 0.82 -9.12
CA ILE A 38 15.87 1.02 -7.72
C ILE A 38 14.62 0.97 -6.84
N SER A 39 13.57 1.71 -7.21
CA SER A 39 12.30 1.66 -6.50
C SER A 39 11.70 0.24 -6.52
N GLN A 40 11.71 -0.46 -7.65
CA GLN A 40 11.21 -1.83 -7.70
C GLN A 40 11.99 -2.76 -6.75
N ALA A 41 13.32 -2.65 -6.72
CA ALA A 41 14.16 -3.43 -5.82
C ALA A 41 13.87 -3.13 -4.34
N LEU A 42 13.76 -1.86 -3.96
CA LEU A 42 13.47 -1.43 -2.59
C LEU A 42 12.14 -1.95 -2.05
N TYR A 43 11.16 -2.16 -2.93
CA TYR A 43 9.84 -2.66 -2.57
C TYR A 43 9.67 -4.17 -2.84
N SER A 44 10.72 -4.85 -3.32
CA SER A 44 10.64 -6.27 -3.67
C SER A 44 10.66 -7.23 -2.48
N THR A 45 11.04 -6.74 -1.30
CA THR A 45 11.10 -7.50 -0.06
C THR A 45 10.24 -6.86 1.03
N ASP A 46 9.78 -7.68 1.94
CA ASP A 46 9.36 -7.28 3.28
C ASP A 46 10.32 -7.93 4.29
N ALA A 47 9.94 -8.02 5.55
CA ALA A 47 10.78 -8.63 6.57
C ALA A 47 10.70 -10.18 6.58
N SER A 48 10.21 -10.79 5.49
CA SER A 48 10.25 -12.24 5.24
C SER A 48 11.45 -12.66 4.38
N VAL A 49 11.55 -13.96 4.10
CA VAL A 49 12.54 -14.53 3.16
C VAL A 49 12.10 -14.44 1.69
N TYR A 50 10.87 -13.98 1.42
CA TYR A 50 10.32 -13.91 0.07
C TYR A 50 10.76 -12.62 -0.64
N GLN A 51 10.91 -12.73 -1.95
CA GLN A 51 11.19 -11.59 -2.82
C GLN A 51 10.29 -11.67 -4.06
N ILE A 52 9.55 -10.60 -4.32
CA ILE A 52 8.69 -10.46 -5.49
C ILE A 52 8.87 -9.04 -6.04
N LEU A 53 9.39 -8.94 -7.26
CA LEU A 53 9.59 -7.64 -7.91
C LEU A 53 8.24 -7.04 -8.36
N PRO A 54 7.85 -5.85 -7.89
CA PRO A 54 6.64 -5.18 -8.38
C PRO A 54 6.85 -4.59 -9.77
N LEU A 55 5.76 -4.39 -10.53
CA LEU A 55 5.77 -3.62 -11.77
C LEU A 55 6.13 -2.16 -11.53
N GLY A 56 5.67 -1.60 -10.42
CA GLY A 56 5.92 -0.21 -10.05
C GLY A 56 5.30 0.11 -8.70
N VAL A 57 5.63 1.28 -8.17
CA VAL A 57 5.23 1.74 -6.85
C VAL A 57 4.47 3.05 -6.97
N VAL A 58 3.35 3.14 -6.27
CA VAL A 58 2.56 4.35 -6.11
C VAL A 58 2.56 4.76 -4.64
N ILE A 59 2.91 6.02 -4.38
CA ILE A 59 2.90 6.63 -3.04
C ILE A 59 1.85 7.75 -3.06
N PRO A 60 0.58 7.47 -2.73
CA PRO A 60 -0.52 8.42 -2.82
C PRO A 60 -0.40 9.50 -1.76
N LYS A 61 -0.75 10.73 -2.09
CA LYS A 61 -0.82 11.86 -1.15
C LYS A 61 -2.21 12.09 -0.59
N SER A 62 -3.23 11.45 -1.17
CA SER A 62 -4.63 11.64 -0.81
C SER A 62 -5.45 10.37 -1.00
N ARG A 63 -6.63 10.31 -0.36
CA ARG A 63 -7.66 9.30 -0.63
C ARG A 63 -8.04 9.26 -2.12
N ASP A 64 -8.01 10.42 -2.75
CA ASP A 64 -8.37 10.62 -4.14
C ASP A 64 -7.33 10.00 -5.10
N ASP A 65 -6.05 10.05 -4.75
CA ASP A 65 -4.98 9.33 -5.47
C ASP A 65 -5.17 7.81 -5.35
N VAL A 66 -5.58 7.31 -4.17
CA VAL A 66 -5.84 5.87 -3.94
C VAL A 66 -6.96 5.38 -4.85
N VAL A 67 -8.09 6.10 -4.89
CA VAL A 67 -9.24 5.75 -5.73
C VAL A 67 -8.84 5.71 -7.21
N ARG A 68 -8.15 6.74 -7.68
CA ARG A 68 -7.70 6.83 -9.09
C ARG A 68 -6.69 5.75 -9.44
N THR A 69 -5.76 5.42 -8.53
CA THR A 69 -4.81 4.32 -8.72
C THR A 69 -5.52 2.98 -8.91
N VAL A 70 -6.52 2.69 -8.07
CA VAL A 70 -7.32 1.46 -8.18
C VAL A 70 -8.09 1.39 -9.50
N GLN A 71 -8.67 2.52 -9.94
CA GLN A 71 -9.37 2.61 -11.22
C GLN A 71 -8.43 2.34 -12.40
N VAL A 72 -7.27 3.01 -12.45
CA VAL A 72 -6.27 2.80 -13.50
C VAL A 72 -5.79 1.35 -13.50
N CYS A 73 -5.41 0.77 -12.36
CA CYS A 73 -4.95 -0.62 -12.32
C CYS A 73 -6.03 -1.60 -12.78
N ARG A 74 -7.31 -1.34 -12.46
CA ARG A 74 -8.44 -2.13 -12.94
C ARG A 74 -8.59 -2.06 -14.46
N GLU A 75 -8.47 -0.88 -15.06
CA GLU A 75 -8.53 -0.69 -16.52
C GLU A 75 -7.43 -1.46 -17.25
N PHE A 76 -6.24 -1.54 -16.64
CA PHE A 76 -5.09 -2.26 -17.19
C PHE A 76 -5.03 -3.74 -16.77
N GLY A 77 -5.96 -4.23 -15.94
CA GLY A 77 -5.95 -5.61 -15.44
C GLY A 77 -4.75 -5.96 -14.54
N VAL A 78 -4.17 -4.95 -13.87
CA VAL A 78 -2.99 -5.09 -13.01
C VAL A 78 -3.41 -5.21 -11.55
N SER A 79 -2.83 -6.18 -10.84
CA SER A 79 -3.06 -6.37 -9.41
C SER A 79 -2.42 -5.26 -8.58
N ILE A 80 -2.97 -5.03 -7.39
CA ILE A 80 -2.43 -4.08 -6.41
C ILE A 80 -2.03 -4.84 -5.15
N THR A 81 -0.90 -4.46 -4.55
CA THR A 81 -0.51 -4.88 -3.20
C THR A 81 -0.35 -3.66 -2.31
N ALA A 82 -1.24 -3.53 -1.32
CA ALA A 82 -1.17 -2.47 -0.32
C ALA A 82 0.03 -2.68 0.62
N ARG A 83 0.75 -1.61 0.96
CA ARG A 83 1.93 -1.66 1.82
C ARG A 83 1.90 -0.52 2.85
N GLY A 84 2.12 -0.86 4.11
CA GLY A 84 2.45 0.07 5.20
C GLY A 84 3.96 0.08 5.44
N GLY A 85 4.40 -0.25 6.65
CA GLY A 85 5.84 -0.33 6.99
C GLY A 85 6.62 -1.48 6.35
N GLY A 86 5.95 -2.44 5.71
CA GLY A 86 6.64 -3.57 5.05
C GLY A 86 7.26 -4.59 6.01
N THR A 87 6.72 -4.73 7.23
CA THR A 87 7.28 -5.56 8.30
C THR A 87 6.70 -6.98 8.37
N SER A 88 5.88 -7.37 7.39
CA SER A 88 5.34 -8.73 7.29
C SER A 88 6.47 -9.77 7.27
N GLN A 89 6.22 -10.91 7.94
CA GLN A 89 7.13 -12.06 8.01
C GLN A 89 6.75 -13.18 7.04
N ALA A 90 5.73 -13.00 6.20
CA ALA A 90 5.19 -14.04 5.32
C ALA A 90 4.84 -13.54 3.91
N GLY A 91 5.48 -12.45 3.46
CA GLY A 91 5.37 -11.98 2.08
C GLY A 91 4.08 -11.22 1.76
N GLN A 92 3.27 -10.84 2.77
CA GLN A 92 1.99 -10.18 2.52
C GLN A 92 2.14 -8.71 2.08
N ALA A 93 3.31 -8.11 2.30
CA ALA A 93 3.57 -6.72 1.95
C ALA A 93 4.31 -6.56 0.61
N ILE A 94 4.43 -7.62 -0.19
CA ILE A 94 5.09 -7.63 -1.51
C ILE A 94 4.22 -8.32 -2.56
N GLY A 95 4.34 -7.89 -3.82
CA GLY A 95 3.55 -8.47 -4.90
C GLY A 95 4.01 -8.01 -6.28
N ALA A 96 3.67 -8.80 -7.30
CA ALA A 96 4.18 -8.60 -8.67
C ALA A 96 3.50 -7.46 -9.44
N GLY A 97 2.40 -6.89 -8.92
CA GLY A 97 1.64 -5.82 -9.56
C GLY A 97 2.13 -4.42 -9.20
N VAL A 98 1.20 -3.48 -9.05
CA VAL A 98 1.52 -2.15 -8.50
C VAL A 98 1.51 -2.21 -6.97
N GLN A 99 2.60 -1.79 -6.36
CA GLN A 99 2.69 -1.60 -4.92
C GLN A 99 2.05 -0.25 -4.56
N LEU A 100 1.14 -0.24 -3.59
CA LEU A 100 0.50 0.99 -3.10
C LEU A 100 0.95 1.27 -1.67
N ASP A 101 1.87 2.21 -1.50
CA ASP A 101 2.57 2.50 -0.25
C ASP A 101 1.98 3.72 0.49
N PHE A 102 1.35 3.48 1.64
CA PHE A 102 0.69 4.50 2.43
C PHE A 102 1.60 5.22 3.44
N SER A 103 2.81 4.70 3.67
CA SER A 103 3.66 5.06 4.82
C SER A 103 4.12 6.53 4.83
N LYS A 104 4.26 7.15 3.65
CA LYS A 104 4.87 8.49 3.52
C LYS A 104 3.93 9.66 3.79
N TYR A 105 2.69 9.60 3.29
CA TYR A 105 1.80 10.77 3.26
C TYR A 105 0.46 10.57 3.97
N LEU A 106 -0.04 9.33 4.03
CA LEU A 106 -1.35 8.98 4.59
C LEU A 106 -1.17 8.32 5.95
N ASN A 107 -0.60 9.04 6.92
CA ASN A 107 -0.18 8.55 8.23
C ASN A 107 -0.69 9.39 9.42
N ARG A 108 -1.76 10.17 9.25
CA ARG A 108 -2.26 11.11 10.26
C ARG A 108 -3.37 10.52 11.13
N VAL A 109 -3.52 11.09 12.32
CA VAL A 109 -4.76 10.98 13.10
C VAL A 109 -5.80 11.92 12.51
N LEU A 110 -6.99 11.40 12.19
CA LEU A 110 -8.11 12.15 11.62
C LEU A 110 -9.07 12.64 12.69
N THR A 111 -9.43 11.79 13.66
CA THR A 111 -10.32 12.13 14.78
C THR A 111 -9.95 11.33 16.02
N LEU A 112 -10.15 11.90 17.21
CA LEU A 112 -10.05 11.22 18.50
C LEU A 112 -11.29 11.52 19.35
N GLU A 113 -11.92 10.48 19.88
CA GLU A 113 -13.03 10.53 20.83
C GLU A 113 -12.61 9.78 22.11
N PRO A 114 -12.00 10.46 23.10
CA PRO A 114 -11.41 9.79 24.28
C PRO A 114 -12.43 9.04 25.12
N ASP A 115 -13.59 9.64 25.37
CA ASP A 115 -14.67 9.04 26.17
C ASP A 115 -15.21 7.76 25.53
N ALA A 116 -15.28 7.74 24.19
CA ALA A 116 -15.71 6.60 23.41
C ALA A 116 -14.57 5.60 23.11
N LYS A 117 -13.34 5.91 23.55
CA LYS A 117 -12.11 5.15 23.26
C LYS A 117 -11.94 4.83 21.77
N ARG A 118 -12.23 5.81 20.90
CA ARG A 118 -12.21 5.64 19.45
C ARG A 118 -11.27 6.64 18.79
N VAL A 119 -10.43 6.15 17.90
CA VAL A 119 -9.55 6.98 17.07
C VAL A 119 -9.72 6.58 15.62
N ARG A 120 -9.75 7.57 14.72
CA ARG A 120 -9.70 7.35 13.27
C ARG A 120 -8.35 7.84 12.77
N VAL A 121 -7.68 7.00 12.01
CA VAL A 121 -6.33 7.26 11.49
C VAL A 121 -6.27 6.94 10.00
N GLU A 122 -5.27 7.50 9.33
CA GLU A 122 -4.88 7.09 7.99
C GLU A 122 -4.05 5.79 8.03
N PRO A 123 -4.08 4.98 6.95
CA PRO A 123 -3.58 3.61 6.99
C PRO A 123 -2.06 3.46 7.13
N GLY A 124 -1.30 4.52 6.90
CA GLY A 124 0.16 4.54 7.00
C GLY A 124 0.70 4.91 8.38
N ILE A 125 -0.15 5.17 9.38
CA ILE A 125 0.31 5.55 10.72
C ILE A 125 1.09 4.41 11.38
N VAL A 126 2.21 4.76 12.02
CA VAL A 126 3.04 3.82 12.79
C VAL A 126 2.41 3.62 14.17
N LEU A 127 2.46 2.39 14.69
CA LEU A 127 1.78 2.03 15.94
C LEU A 127 2.35 2.81 17.13
N ASP A 128 3.67 2.94 17.21
CA ASP A 128 4.32 3.71 18.26
C ASP A 128 4.00 5.21 18.20
N GLU A 129 3.89 5.78 17.00
CA GLU A 129 3.47 7.18 16.83
C GLU A 129 2.03 7.40 17.30
N LEU A 130 1.13 6.46 16.97
CA LEU A 130 -0.25 6.50 17.45
C LEU A 130 -0.31 6.35 18.97
N ASN A 131 0.40 5.39 19.56
CA ASN A 131 0.43 5.19 21.01
C ASN A 131 1.04 6.39 21.74
N ALA A 132 2.06 7.05 21.17
CA ALA A 132 2.60 8.30 21.70
C ALA A 132 1.57 9.43 21.68
N PHE A 133 0.80 9.56 20.58
CA PHE A 133 -0.29 10.54 20.47
C PHE A 133 -1.44 10.28 21.47
N LEU A 134 -1.75 9.02 21.76
CA LEU A 134 -2.84 8.63 22.67
C LEU A 134 -2.47 8.74 24.15
N ARG A 135 -1.17 8.70 24.49
CA ARG A 135 -0.67 8.69 25.87
C ARG A 135 -1.22 9.83 26.77
N PRO A 136 -1.33 11.09 26.33
CA PRO A 136 -1.89 12.17 27.15
C PRO A 136 -3.35 11.96 27.56
N TYR A 137 -4.08 11.10 26.85
CA TYR A 137 -5.47 10.76 27.13
C TYR A 137 -5.62 9.50 28.00
N GLY A 138 -4.51 8.90 28.46
CA GLY A 138 -4.52 7.64 29.18
C GLY A 138 -4.97 6.44 28.33
N LEU A 139 -4.81 6.54 27.01
CA LEU A 139 -5.21 5.52 26.04
C LEU A 139 -3.98 4.89 25.35
N GLN A 140 -4.12 3.63 24.97
CA GLN A 140 -3.17 2.88 24.16
C GLN A 140 -3.92 1.79 23.39
N LEU A 141 -3.45 1.42 22.20
CA LEU A 141 -3.93 0.19 21.57
C LEU A 141 -3.45 -1.03 22.38
N PRO A 142 -4.29 -2.06 22.56
CA PRO A 142 -3.93 -3.25 23.35
C PRO A 142 -2.93 -4.17 22.62
N LEU A 143 -2.39 -3.72 21.50
CA LEU A 143 -1.44 -4.44 20.68
C LEU A 143 -0.03 -3.94 21.01
N ASP A 144 0.85 -4.87 21.30
CA ASP A 144 2.29 -4.67 21.37
C ASP A 144 2.93 -5.72 20.45
N ILE A 145 3.50 -5.27 19.34
CA ILE A 145 4.08 -6.13 18.31
C ILE A 145 5.56 -5.78 18.15
N SER A 146 6.38 -6.76 17.81
CA SER A 146 7.84 -6.59 17.73
C SER A 146 8.29 -5.53 16.70
N THR A 147 7.39 -5.12 15.81
CA THR A 147 7.62 -4.11 14.78
C THR A 147 6.56 -3.01 14.93
N SER A 148 6.76 -2.14 15.92
CA SER A 148 5.84 -1.04 16.24
C SER A 148 6.42 0.32 15.89
#